data_AF-A0A921ZPT8-F1
#
_entry.id   AF-A0A921ZPT8-F1
#
_cell.length_a   1.000
_cell.length_b   1.000
_cell.length_c   1.000
_cell.angle_alpha   90.00
_cell.angle_beta   90.00
_cell.angle_gamma   90.00
#
_symmetry.space_group_name_H-M   'P 1'
#
loop_
_entity.id
_entity.type
_entity.pdbx_description
1 polymer ?
#
loop_
_entity_poly.entity_id
_entity_poly.type
_entity_poly.pdbx_seq_one_letter_code
_entity_poly.pdbx_strand_id
1 'polypeptide(L)'
;MFLTLRLLSNRHPSFIARTVFVKNDDVDGACRLVNRILGKEGILEQYRLTRYYEKPFQTRRRINHERCKAIYNEDMERKIQFVLRKNRHEPFPGCY
;
A
#
# COMPACT_ATOMS: atom_id res chain seq x y z
N MET A 1 1.96 -0.61 -43.73
CA MET A 1 1.06 -0.80 -42.58
C MET A 1 1.30 -2.09 -41.76
N PHE A 2 2.36 -2.88 -41.99
CA PHE A 2 2.65 -4.09 -41.20
C PHE A 2 3.62 -3.87 -40.02
N LEU A 3 4.36 -2.76 -39.99
CA LEU A 3 5.33 -2.44 -38.93
C LEU A 3 4.70 -1.95 -37.63
N THR A 4 3.49 -1.38 -37.67
CA THR A 4 2.81 -0.82 -36.49
C THR A 4 2.13 -1.88 -35.63
N LEU A 5 1.62 -2.98 -36.22
CA LEU A 5 0.96 -4.07 -35.50
C LEU A 5 1.91 -4.88 -34.61
N ARG A 6 3.19 -5.04 -35.01
CA ARG A 6 4.20 -5.74 -34.20
C ARG A 6 4.58 -4.97 -32.92
N LEU A 7 4.59 -3.64 -32.99
CA LEU A 7 4.88 -2.77 -31.83
C LEU A 7 3.73 -2.73 -30.82
N LEU A 8 2.50 -3.00 -31.25
CA LEU A 8 1.32 -3.11 -30.39
C LEU A 8 1.16 -4.48 -29.73
N SER A 9 1.93 -5.50 -30.14
CA SER A 9 1.86 -6.81 -29.49
C SER A 9 2.47 -6.77 -28.09
N ASN A 10 1.78 -7.40 -27.13
CA ASN A 10 2.25 -7.44 -25.75
C ASN A 10 3.55 -8.25 -25.69
N ARG A 11 4.67 -7.56 -25.49
CA ARG A 11 6.01 -8.15 -25.45
C ARG A 11 6.28 -8.98 -24.18
N HIS A 12 5.38 -8.91 -23.21
CA HIS A 12 5.51 -9.64 -21.95
C HIS A 12 4.81 -10.99 -22.03
N PRO A 13 5.40 -12.04 -21.44
CA PRO A 13 4.77 -13.34 -21.39
C PRO A 13 3.52 -13.29 -20.50
N SER A 14 2.47 -14.00 -20.93
CA SER A 14 1.17 -14.02 -20.24
C SER A 14 1.24 -14.81 -18.94
N PHE A 15 0.36 -14.49 -17.99
CA PHE A 15 0.18 -15.20 -16.72
C PHE A 15 1.39 -15.25 -15.77
N ILE A 16 2.38 -14.38 -15.95
CA ILE A 16 3.52 -14.26 -15.01
C ILE A 16 3.34 -13.12 -14.02
N ALA A 17 2.82 -11.97 -14.47
CA ALA A 17 2.67 -10.82 -13.59
C ALA A 17 1.39 -10.91 -12.77
N ARG A 18 1.51 -10.81 -11.43
CA ARG A 18 0.39 -10.72 -10.46
C ARG A 18 -0.63 -11.87 -10.56
N THR A 19 -0.16 -13.05 -10.94
CA THR A 19 -0.94 -14.29 -10.93
C THR A 19 -0.74 -15.03 -9.62
N VAL A 20 -1.80 -15.69 -9.14
CA VAL A 20 -1.81 -16.47 -7.91
C VAL A 20 -2.47 -17.80 -8.20
N PHE A 21 -1.84 -18.90 -7.77
CA PHE A 21 -2.41 -20.23 -7.85
C PHE A 21 -3.42 -20.45 -6.72
N VAL A 22 -4.55 -21.04 -7.07
CA VAL A 22 -5.55 -21.49 -6.10
C VAL A 22 -5.09 -22.83 -5.52
N LYS A 23 -5.10 -22.94 -4.19
CA LYS A 23 -4.75 -24.17 -3.48
C LYS A 23 -6.00 -24.76 -2.85
N ASN A 24 -6.20 -26.07 -2.96
CA ASN A 24 -7.31 -26.80 -2.32
C ASN A 24 -8.70 -26.20 -2.63
N ASP A 25 -8.91 -25.72 -3.85
CA ASP A 25 -10.14 -25.05 -4.30
C ASP A 25 -10.57 -23.83 -3.47
N ASP A 26 -9.68 -23.26 -2.64
CA ASP A 26 -9.94 -22.02 -1.89
C ASP A 26 -9.73 -20.78 -2.77
N VAL A 27 -10.75 -20.48 -3.58
CA VAL A 27 -10.77 -19.32 -4.47
C VAL A 27 -10.81 -18.01 -3.68
N ASP A 28 -11.55 -17.97 -2.57
CA ASP A 28 -11.69 -16.77 -1.75
C ASP A 28 -10.35 -16.38 -1.09
N GLY A 29 -9.61 -17.36 -0.58
CA GLY A 29 -8.26 -17.17 -0.06
C GLY A 29 -7.31 -16.61 -1.12
N ALA A 30 -7.36 -17.15 -2.33
CA ALA A 30 -6.56 -16.66 -3.45
C ALA A 30 -6.94 -15.22 -3.86
N CYS A 31 -8.23 -14.90 -3.93
CA CYS A 31 -8.71 -13.54 -4.23
C CYS A 31 -8.27 -12.52 -3.17
N ARG A 32 -8.33 -12.88 -1.87
CA ARG A 32 -7.81 -12.03 -0.79
C ARG A 32 -6.31 -11.82 -0.90
N LEU A 33 -5.57 -12.87 -1.28
CA LEU A 33 -4.12 -12.76 -1.49
C LEU A 33 -3.79 -11.82 -2.66
N VAL A 34 -4.49 -11.94 -3.79
CA VAL A 34 -4.34 -11.02 -4.93
C VAL A 34 -4.62 -9.59 -4.50
N ASN A 35 -5.72 -9.33 -3.79
CA ASN A 35 -6.04 -7.99 -3.29
C ASN A 35 -4.97 -7.42 -2.36
N ARG A 36 -4.36 -8.25 -1.51
CA ARG A 36 -3.24 -7.85 -0.65
C ARG A 36 -2.00 -7.48 -1.46
N ILE A 37 -1.65 -8.27 -2.48
CA ILE A 37 -0.52 -7.99 -3.38
C ILE A 37 -0.73 -6.65 -4.10
N LEU A 38 -1.92 -6.46 -4.70
CA LEU A 38 -2.28 -5.21 -5.39
C LEU A 38 -2.29 -3.99 -4.46
N GLY A 39 -2.72 -4.18 -3.21
CA GLY A 39 -2.71 -3.14 -2.18
C GLY A 39 -1.28 -2.76 -1.76
N LYS A 40 -0.40 -3.75 -1.55
CA LYS A 40 1.01 -3.53 -1.16
C LYS A 40 1.81 -2.82 -2.25
N GLU A 41 1.55 -3.14 -3.51
CA GLU A 41 2.16 -2.48 -4.68
C GLU A 41 1.57 -1.09 -4.97
N GLY A 42 0.47 -0.71 -4.31
CA GLY A 42 -0.16 0.60 -4.51
C GLY A 42 -0.91 0.76 -5.84
N ILE A 43 -1.14 -0.32 -6.58
CA ILE A 43 -1.80 -0.29 -7.90
C ILE A 43 -3.23 0.23 -7.78
N LEU A 44 -3.94 -0.15 -6.72
CA LEU A 44 -5.33 0.29 -6.50
C LEU A 44 -5.40 1.81 -6.27
N GLU A 45 -4.43 2.38 -5.55
CA GLU A 45 -4.34 3.84 -5.36
C GLU A 45 -3.96 4.54 -6.65
N GLN A 46 -2.97 4.01 -7.39
CA GLN A 46 -2.59 4.54 -8.69
C GLN A 46 -3.79 4.55 -9.65
N TYR A 47 -4.54 3.45 -9.74
CA TYR A 47 -5.73 3.34 -10.57
C TYR A 47 -6.75 4.45 -10.26
N ARG A 48 -7.05 4.67 -8.97
CA ARG A 48 -7.96 5.73 -8.53
C ARG A 48 -7.47 7.12 -8.91
N LEU A 49 -6.17 7.39 -8.74
CA LEU A 49 -5.55 8.67 -9.09
C LEU A 49 -5.52 8.91 -10.60
N THR A 50 -5.27 7.88 -11.40
CA THR A 50 -5.21 8.00 -12.87
C THR A 50 -6.56 8.08 -13.56
N ARG A 51 -7.67 7.90 -12.82
CA ARG A 51 -9.03 7.99 -13.38
C ARG A 51 -9.34 9.38 -13.95
N TYR A 52 -8.79 10.42 -13.33
CA TYR A 52 -8.93 11.81 -13.77
C TYR A 52 -7.55 12.49 -13.75
N TYR A 53 -7.35 13.49 -14.61
CA TYR A 53 -6.10 14.24 -14.63
C TYR A 53 -5.94 15.08 -13.35
N GLU A 54 -4.91 14.78 -12.56
CA GLU A 54 -4.47 15.59 -11.42
C GLU A 54 -3.49 16.66 -11.92
N LYS A 55 -3.75 17.93 -11.60
CA LYS A 55 -2.84 19.02 -12.02
C LYS A 55 -1.51 18.90 -11.25
N PRO A 56 -0.36 19.28 -11.84
CA PRO A 56 0.95 19.05 -11.22
C PRO A 56 1.12 19.67 -9.83
N PHE A 57 0.50 20.82 -9.58
CA PHE A 57 0.55 21.46 -8.26
C PHE A 57 -0.26 20.70 -7.20
N GLN A 58 -1.36 20.04 -7.59
CA GLN A 58 -2.18 19.21 -6.70
C GLN A 58 -1.41 17.94 -6.32
N THR A 59 -0.80 17.28 -7.30
CA THR A 59 0.07 16.11 -7.09
C THR A 59 1.21 16.44 -6.14
N ARG A 60 1.90 17.58 -6.34
CA ARG A 60 2.98 18.02 -5.44
C ARG A 60 2.50 18.24 -4.00
N ARG A 61 1.33 18.86 -3.81
CA ARG A 61 0.74 19.09 -2.48
C ARG A 61 0.37 17.77 -1.81
N ARG A 62 -0.23 16.84 -2.55
CA ARG A 62 -0.61 15.51 -2.06
C ARG A 62 0.60 14.70 -1.62
N ILE A 63 1.62 14.57 -2.48
CA ILE A 63 2.85 13.83 -2.17
C ILE A 63 3.54 14.42 -0.93
N ASN A 64 3.59 15.76 -0.81
CA ASN A 64 4.17 16.39 0.36
C ASN A 64 3.39 16.04 1.65
N HIS A 65 2.06 16.09 1.59
CA HIS A 65 1.22 15.71 2.72
C HIS A 65 1.39 14.23 3.10
N GLU A 66 1.42 13.32 2.12
CA GLU A 66 1.65 11.88 2.33
C GLU A 66 2.98 11.62 3.03
N ARG A 67 4.06 12.30 2.60
CA ARG A 67 5.39 12.19 3.21
C ARG A 67 5.41 12.70 4.65
N CYS A 68 4.87 13.89 4.91
CA CYS A 68 4.82 14.43 6.27
C CYS A 68 3.98 13.54 7.20
N LYS A 69 2.87 13.01 6.71
CA LYS A 69 2.02 12.08 7.46
C LYS A 69 2.76 10.77 7.77
N ALA A 70 3.52 10.23 6.81
CA ALA A 70 4.30 9.02 7.01
C ALA A 70 5.36 9.20 8.11
N ILE A 71 6.14 10.29 8.05
CA ILE A 71 7.15 10.62 9.07
C ILE A 71 6.49 10.75 10.46
N TYR A 72 5.38 11.49 10.54
CA TYR A 72 4.67 11.67 11.81
C TYR A 72 4.16 10.35 12.38
N ASN A 73 3.55 9.49 11.55
CA ASN A 73 3.04 8.20 11.99
C ASN A 73 4.17 7.30 12.49
N GLU A 74 5.31 7.28 11.79
CA GLU A 74 6.49 6.50 12.16
C GLU A 74 7.06 6.95 13.52
N ASP A 75 7.19 8.26 13.72
CA ASP A 75 7.67 8.81 14.99
C ASP A 75 6.68 8.63 16.14
N MET A 76 5.37 8.70 15.87
CA MET A 76 4.34 8.41 16.85
C MET A 76 4.31 6.95 17.25
N GLU A 77 4.45 6.03 16.30
CA GLU A 77 4.56 4.60 16.59
C GLU A 77 5.77 4.32 17.48
N ARG A 78 6.94 4.90 17.16
CA ARG A 78 8.14 4.81 18.02
C ARG A 78 7.89 5.32 19.43
N LYS A 79 7.23 6.48 19.58
CA LYS A 79 6.91 7.07 20.89
C LYS A 79 5.95 6.17 21.67
N ILE A 80 4.92 5.64 21.01
CA ILE A 80 3.95 4.73 21.63
C ILE A 80 4.67 3.50 22.16
N GLN A 81 5.51 2.85 21.34
CA GLN A 81 6.30 1.67 21.78
C GLN A 81 7.23 1.99 22.96
N PHE A 82 7.79 3.19 23.00
CA PHE A 82 8.60 3.64 24.12
C PHE A 82 7.78 3.84 25.41
N VAL A 83 6.64 4.54 25.33
CA VAL A 83 5.78 4.86 26.48
C VAL A 83 5.04 3.62 26.99
N LEU A 84 4.67 2.69 26.12
CA LEU A 84 3.99 1.44 26.49
C LEU A 84 4.72 0.65 27.58
N ARG A 85 6.06 0.76 27.67
CA ARG A 85 6.87 0.16 28.75
C ARG A 85 6.47 0.64 30.16
N LYS A 86 5.90 1.84 30.27
CA LYS A 86 5.46 2.44 31.54
C LYS A 86 3.97 2.26 31.80
N ASN A 87 3.22 1.63 30.88
CA ASN A 87 1.81 1.29 31.07
C ASN A 87 1.66 0.04 31.96
N ARG A 88 2.14 0.15 33.20
CA ARG A 88 2.04 -0.86 34.26
C ARG A 88 1.23 -0.29 35.40
N HIS A 89 0.70 -1.15 36.27
CA HIS A 89 0.04 -0.68 37.49
C HIS A 89 0.95 0.27 38.28
N GLU A 90 0.34 1.28 38.90
CA GLU A 90 1.06 2.25 39.72
C GLU A 90 1.88 1.50 40.79
N PRO A 91 3.21 1.76 40.87
CA PRO A 91 4.05 1.09 41.86
C PRO A 91 3.89 1.61 43.29
N PHE A 92 3.33 2.80 43.50
CA PHE A 92 3.22 3.44 44.81
C PHE A 92 1.77 3.89 45.11
N PRO A 93 0.83 2.94 45.27
CA PRO A 93 -0.53 3.30 45.63
C PRO A 93 -0.58 3.95 47.02
N GLY A 94 -1.14 5.15 47.11
CA GLY A 94 -1.39 5.84 48.39
C GLY A 94 -0.26 6.76 48.88
N CYS A 95 0.81 6.97 48.11
CA CYS A 95 1.80 8.01 48.42
C CYS A 95 1.35 9.35 47.81
N TYR A 96 0.58 10.13 48.58
CA TYR A 96 0.32 11.56 48.36
C TYR A 96 0.75 12.33 49.60
#